data_AF-A0A8S0U9X0-F1
#
_entry.id   AF-A0A8S0U9X0-F1
#
_cell.length_a   1.000
_cell.length_b   1.000
_cell.length_c   1.000
_cell.angle_alpha   90.00
_cell.angle_beta   90.00
_cell.angle_gamma   90.00
#
_symmetry.space_group_name_H-M   'P 1'
#
loop_
_entity.id
_entity.type
_entity.pdbx_description
1 polymer ?
#
loop_
_entity_poly.entity_id
_entity_poly.type
_entity_poly.pdbx_seq_one_letter_code
_entity_poly.pdbx_strand_id
1 'polypeptide(L)'
;MPISSDMHQTFCAHFRTSKKSTDPKLLISISSLQMNLTERRNAIFLSPTISIFILIIISLAPYSTLSIRFPDQISEIPKEPSNRPLKTVIFALGSFWRSEAVFGCLDGVVRTTAGYAGGSKLNPEYRSLGDHAESVQIEYDPRSISFRQLLEVFWTSHDSRQVFGQGPDVGNQYRVKKGSKQGQR
;
A
#
# COMPACT_ATOMS: atom_id res chain seq x y z
N MET A 1 -9.99 6.66 2.41
CA MET A 1 -9.42 6.44 3.76
C MET A 1 -7.91 6.43 3.58
N PRO A 2 -7.15 7.36 4.19
CA PRO A 2 -5.70 7.28 4.09
C PRO A 2 -5.22 6.06 4.87
N ILE A 3 -4.34 5.27 4.26
CA ILE A 3 -3.50 4.29 4.96
C ILE A 3 -2.72 5.07 6.03
N SER A 4 -2.62 4.54 7.25
CA SER A 4 -1.89 5.22 8.32
C SER A 4 -0.46 5.56 7.85
N SER A 5 -0.02 6.80 8.13
CA SER A 5 1.29 7.31 7.70
C SER A 5 2.45 6.35 8.05
N ASP A 6 2.32 5.64 9.17
CA ASP A 6 3.31 4.70 9.69
C ASP A 6 3.37 3.38 8.89
N MET A 7 2.21 2.86 8.48
CA MET A 7 2.14 1.69 7.60
C MET A 7 2.66 2.03 6.19
N HIS A 8 2.36 3.24 5.71
CA HIS A 8 2.86 3.74 4.44
C HIS A 8 4.38 3.92 4.46
N GLN A 9 4.95 4.50 5.52
CA GLN A 9 6.41 4.68 5.65
C GLN A 9 7.16 3.35 5.75
N THR A 10 6.67 2.41 6.55
CA THR A 10 7.26 1.06 6.69
C THR A 10 7.20 0.30 5.37
N PHE A 11 6.07 0.35 4.67
CA PHE A 11 5.91 -0.24 3.36
C PHE A 11 6.86 0.41 2.33
N CYS A 12 6.98 1.73 2.32
CA CYS A 12 7.90 2.42 1.42
C CYS A 12 9.36 2.12 1.69
N ALA A 13 9.76 2.00 2.96
CA ALA A 13 11.10 1.57 3.31
C ALA A 13 11.39 0.16 2.76
N HIS A 14 10.46 -0.79 2.98
CA HIS A 14 10.60 -2.15 2.47
C HIS A 14 10.65 -2.19 0.93
N PHE A 15 9.72 -1.50 0.26
CA PHE A 15 9.66 -1.43 -1.20
C PHE A 15 10.94 -0.83 -1.82
N ARG A 16 11.48 0.23 -1.20
CA ARG A 16 12.75 0.85 -1.64
C ARG A 16 13.96 -0.08 -1.45
N THR A 17 13.99 -0.88 -0.37
CA THR A 17 15.06 -1.87 -0.17
C THR A 17 14.99 -3.01 -1.20
N SER A 18 13.78 -3.46 -1.57
CA SER A 18 13.59 -4.50 -2.57
C SER A 18 14.07 -4.09 -3.97
N LYS A 19 13.97 -2.81 -4.34
CA LYS A 19 14.47 -2.29 -5.62
C LYS A 19 16.00 -2.16 -5.69
N LYS A 20 16.71 -2.16 -4.55
CA LYS A 20 18.17 -2.01 -4.50
C LYS A 20 18.93 -3.35 -4.53
N SER A 21 18.27 -4.49 -4.33
CA SER A 21 18.95 -5.78 -4.23
C SER A 21 18.88 -6.57 -5.56
N THR A 22 19.92 -6.43 -6.36
CA THR A 22 20.23 -7.32 -7.50
C THR A 22 21.56 -8.03 -7.26
N ASP A 23 21.76 -8.57 -6.06
CA ASP A 23 23.03 -9.19 -5.67
C ASP A 23 22.86 -10.71 -5.49
N PRO A 24 23.38 -11.55 -6.43
CA PRO A 24 23.15 -13.00 -6.43
C PRO A 24 23.75 -13.72 -5.22
N LYS A 25 24.54 -13.03 -4.40
CA LYS A 25 25.17 -13.58 -3.18
C LYS A 25 24.24 -13.64 -1.97
N LEU A 26 23.10 -12.92 -1.98
CA LEU A 26 22.17 -12.91 -0.85
C LEU A 26 21.27 -14.16 -0.80
N LEU A 27 21.07 -14.83 -1.94
CA LEU A 27 20.19 -16.01 -2.06
C LEU A 27 20.76 -17.27 -1.36
N ILE A 28 22.08 -17.36 -1.19
CA ILE A 28 22.72 -18.53 -0.57
C ILE A 28 22.64 -18.45 0.97
N SER A 29 22.58 -17.25 1.55
CA SER A 29 22.52 -17.06 3.01
C SER A 29 21.14 -17.41 3.60
N ILE A 30 20.07 -17.24 2.82
CA ILE A 30 18.69 -17.50 3.27
C ILE A 30 18.46 -19.02 3.42
N SER A 31 19.10 -19.85 2.60
CA SER A 31 19.04 -21.32 2.72
C SER A 31 19.70 -21.84 4.01
N SER A 32 20.75 -21.19 4.50
CA SER A 32 21.43 -21.56 5.76
C SER A 32 20.68 -21.09 7.02
N LEU A 33 19.81 -20.08 6.90
CA LEU A 33 18.98 -19.58 8.01
C LEU A 33 17.69 -20.39 8.23
N GLN A 34 17.27 -21.21 7.27
CA GLN A 34 16.08 -22.07 7.41
C GLN A 34 16.34 -23.36 8.20
N MET A 35 17.59 -23.69 8.53
CA MET A 35 17.93 -24.91 9.28
C MET A 35 18.05 -24.74 10.80
N ASN A 36 17.65 -23.59 11.36
CA ASN A 36 17.72 -23.32 12.80
C ASN A 36 16.35 -23.00 13.46
N LEU A 37 15.25 -23.22 12.73
CA LEU A 37 13.89 -23.00 13.23
C LEU A 37 13.13 -24.29 13.59
N THR A 38 13.74 -25.46 13.38
CA THR A 38 13.12 -26.76 13.71
C THR A 38 13.45 -27.22 15.14
N GLU A 39 14.46 -26.62 15.80
CA GLU A 39 14.94 -27.04 17.13
C GLU A 39 14.33 -26.26 18.31
N ARG A 40 13.37 -25.36 18.07
CA ARG A 40 12.64 -24.63 19.13
C ARG A 40 11.24 -25.16 19.42
N ARG A 41 10.94 -26.41 19.05
CA ARG A 41 9.58 -26.97 19.21
C ARG A 41 9.25 -27.47 20.62
N ASN A 42 10.20 -27.59 21.54
CA ASN A 42 9.99 -28.34 22.81
C ASN A 42 10.40 -27.62 24.11
N ALA A 43 10.22 -26.30 24.24
CA ALA A 43 10.55 -25.58 25.50
C ALA A 43 9.42 -24.70 26.06
N ILE A 44 8.16 -25.04 25.80
CA ILE A 44 7.03 -24.34 26.42
C ILE A 44 6.01 -25.37 26.93
N PHE A 45 6.45 -26.24 27.85
CA PHE A 45 5.52 -26.88 28.78
C PHE A 45 5.33 -25.87 29.92
N LEU A 46 4.46 -24.88 29.71
CA LEU A 46 4.05 -23.94 30.75
C LEU A 46 3.37 -24.77 31.85
N SER A 47 4.09 -24.97 32.95
CA SER A 47 3.56 -25.57 34.17
C SER A 47 2.18 -24.96 34.48
N PRO A 48 1.17 -25.75 34.90
CA PRO A 48 -0.18 -25.24 35.18
C PRO A 48 -0.17 -24.10 36.20
N THR A 49 0.86 -24.03 37.05
CA THR A 49 1.09 -22.92 37.98
C THR A 49 1.35 -21.59 37.29
N ILE A 50 2.09 -21.57 36.17
CA ILE A 50 2.41 -20.35 35.42
C ILE A 50 1.18 -19.84 34.68
N SER A 51 0.36 -20.75 34.14
CA SER A 51 -0.91 -20.38 33.49
C SER A 51 -1.89 -19.75 34.48
N ILE A 52 -2.02 -20.32 35.68
CA ILE A 52 -2.86 -19.77 36.75
C ILE A 52 -2.35 -18.40 37.20
N PHE A 53 -1.03 -18.23 37.33
CA PHE A 53 -0.43 -16.95 37.71
C PHE A 53 -0.68 -15.85 36.67
N ILE A 54 -0.61 -16.18 35.37
CA ILE A 54 -0.93 -15.26 34.28
C ILE A 54 -2.42 -14.86 34.33
N LEU A 55 -3.34 -15.80 34.56
CA LEU A 55 -4.77 -15.51 34.66
C LEU A 55 -5.10 -14.61 35.86
N ILE A 56 -4.44 -14.82 36.99
CA ILE A 56 -4.57 -13.98 38.18
C ILE A 56 -4.05 -12.56 37.91
N ILE A 57 -2.88 -12.42 37.26
CA ILE A 57 -2.32 -11.11 36.86
C ILE A 57 -3.27 -10.37 35.91
N ILE A 58 -3.89 -11.07 34.95
CA ILE A 58 -4.86 -10.47 34.01
C ILE A 58 -6.14 -10.05 34.74
N SER A 59 -6.59 -10.81 35.75
CA SER A 59 -7.80 -10.50 36.51
C SER A 59 -7.62 -9.39 37.55
N LEU A 60 -6.40 -9.16 38.06
CA LEU A 60 -6.10 -8.08 39.01
C LEU A 60 -5.66 -6.79 38.32
N ALA A 61 -5.33 -6.82 37.03
CA ALA A 61 -5.06 -5.60 36.29
C ALA A 61 -6.35 -4.77 36.23
N PRO A 62 -6.38 -3.52 36.72
CA PRO A 62 -7.51 -2.65 36.47
C PRO A 62 -7.62 -2.54 34.95
N TYR A 63 -8.79 -2.90 34.41
CA TYR A 63 -9.17 -2.65 33.01
C TYR A 63 -9.30 -1.14 32.81
N SER A 64 -8.21 -0.41 33.03
CA SER A 64 -8.01 0.92 32.50
C SER A 64 -8.13 0.73 31.00
N THR A 65 -9.27 1.14 30.45
CA THR A 65 -9.43 1.24 29.02
C THR A 65 -8.32 2.16 28.54
N LEU A 66 -7.24 1.57 28.03
CA LEU A 66 -6.23 2.28 27.29
C LEU A 66 -6.92 2.66 25.98
N SER A 67 -7.73 3.71 26.04
CA SER A 67 -8.23 4.39 24.86
C SER A 67 -6.98 4.85 24.12
N ILE A 68 -6.66 4.15 23.04
CA ILE A 68 -5.72 4.66 22.05
C ILE A 68 -6.38 5.94 21.55
N ARG A 69 -6.01 7.08 22.13
CA ARG A 69 -6.36 8.39 21.60
C ARG A 69 -5.61 8.48 20.28
N PHE A 70 -6.31 8.24 19.18
CA PHE A 70 -5.83 8.68 17.88
C PHE A 70 -5.71 10.21 17.98
N PRO A 71 -4.53 10.80 17.79
CA PRO A 71 -4.45 12.24 17.66
C PRO A 71 -5.30 12.64 16.46
N ASP A 72 -6.34 13.46 16.67
CA ASP A 72 -7.21 14.03 15.63
C ASP A 72 -6.45 14.93 14.63
N GLN A 73 -5.13 15.00 14.71
CA GLN A 73 -4.32 15.61 13.65
C GLN A 73 -4.29 14.69 12.44
N ILE A 74 -5.37 14.76 11.65
CA ILE A 74 -5.19 14.93 10.22
C ILE A 74 -4.44 16.26 10.11
N SER A 75 -3.11 16.19 10.06
CA SER A 75 -2.33 17.30 9.54
C SER A 75 -2.90 17.56 8.15
N GLU A 76 -3.70 18.62 8.00
CA GLU A 76 -3.89 19.21 6.69
C GLU A 76 -2.47 19.48 6.20
N ILE A 77 -1.96 18.63 5.32
CA ILE A 77 -0.68 18.86 4.66
C ILE A 77 -0.86 20.24 4.05
N PRO A 78 -0.11 21.27 4.51
CA PRO A 78 -0.27 22.60 4.00
C PRO A 78 -0.17 22.50 2.49
N LYS A 79 -1.26 22.86 1.80
CA LYS A 79 -1.27 22.99 0.35
C LYS A 79 -0.47 24.25 0.02
N GLU A 80 0.82 24.21 0.34
CA GLU A 80 1.77 25.21 -0.10
C GLU A 80 1.63 25.27 -1.63
N PRO A 81 1.38 26.45 -2.21
CA PRO A 81 1.41 26.61 -3.65
C PRO A 81 2.87 26.48 -4.09
N SER A 82 3.35 25.24 -4.12
CA SER A 82 4.65 24.94 -4.68
C SER A 82 4.55 25.34 -6.15
N ASN A 83 5.34 26.33 -6.57
CA ASN A 83 5.48 26.79 -7.95
C ASN A 83 6.17 25.73 -8.84
N ARG A 84 5.98 24.45 -8.51
CA ARG A 84 6.48 23.30 -9.25
C ARG A 84 5.36 22.89 -10.21
N PRO A 85 5.60 22.83 -11.53
CA PRO A 85 4.60 22.40 -12.48
C PRO A 85 4.35 20.90 -12.34
N LEU A 86 3.45 20.54 -11.42
CA LEU A 86 3.05 19.14 -11.21
C LEU A 86 2.19 18.65 -12.36
N LYS A 87 2.31 17.35 -12.66
CA LYS A 87 1.46 16.67 -13.64
C LYS A 87 0.65 15.58 -12.96
N THR A 88 -0.50 15.25 -13.56
CA THR A 88 -1.43 14.25 -13.03
C THR A 88 -1.64 13.13 -14.03
N VAL A 89 -1.59 11.88 -13.54
CA VAL A 89 -1.96 10.68 -14.29
C VAL A 89 -2.91 9.82 -13.46
N ILE A 90 -3.77 9.06 -14.11
CA ILE A 90 -4.68 8.10 -13.49
C ILE A 90 -4.39 6.71 -14.05
N PHE A 91 -4.18 5.75 -13.17
CA PHE A 91 -4.01 4.34 -13.53
C PHE A 91 -5.04 3.47 -12.81
N ALA A 92 -5.62 2.53 -13.53
CA ALA A 92 -6.36 1.39 -12.99
C ALA A 92 -5.54 0.13 -13.25
N LEU A 93 -5.19 -0.62 -12.21
CA LEU A 93 -4.29 -1.79 -12.28
C LEU A 93 -4.62 -2.81 -11.18
N GLY A 94 -5.90 -3.02 -10.91
CA GLY A 94 -6.39 -3.88 -9.83
C GLY A 94 -6.77 -3.09 -8.57
N SER A 95 -6.60 -3.71 -7.40
CA SER A 95 -6.93 -3.08 -6.13
C SER A 95 -6.20 -1.74 -5.95
N PHE A 96 -6.94 -0.67 -5.65
CA PHE A 96 -6.32 0.65 -5.44
C PHE A 96 -5.40 0.67 -4.21
N TRP A 97 -5.58 -0.22 -3.24
CA TRP A 97 -4.78 -0.25 -2.01
C TRP A 97 -3.31 -0.59 -2.31
N ARG A 98 -3.12 -1.61 -3.15
CA ARG A 98 -1.78 -1.99 -3.64
C ARG A 98 -1.21 -0.89 -4.54
N SER A 99 -2.03 -0.36 -5.43
CA SER A 99 -1.62 0.62 -6.42
C SER A 99 -1.15 1.93 -5.78
N GLU A 100 -1.95 2.47 -4.86
CA GLU A 100 -1.64 3.68 -4.09
C GLU A 100 -0.33 3.52 -3.33
N ALA A 101 -0.13 2.40 -2.65
CA ALA A 101 1.11 2.12 -1.93
C ALA A 101 2.32 2.02 -2.87
N VAL A 102 2.22 1.33 -4.01
CA VAL A 102 3.32 1.19 -4.98
C VAL A 102 3.76 2.55 -5.53
N PHE A 103 2.81 3.39 -5.96
CA PHE A 103 3.14 4.69 -6.54
C PHE A 103 3.51 5.74 -5.48
N GLY A 104 2.91 5.67 -4.29
CA GLY A 104 3.18 6.60 -3.18
C GLY A 104 4.61 6.53 -2.65
N CYS A 105 5.31 5.44 -2.91
CA CYS A 105 6.70 5.25 -2.49
C CYS A 105 7.76 5.73 -3.50
N LEU A 106 7.34 6.14 -4.71
CA LEU A 106 8.24 6.57 -5.77
C LEU A 106 8.75 7.99 -5.52
N ASP A 107 10.06 8.18 -5.64
CA ASP A 107 10.66 9.51 -5.56
C ASP A 107 10.16 10.37 -6.75
N GLY A 108 9.72 11.58 -6.45
CA GLY A 108 9.10 12.48 -7.43
C GLY A 108 7.58 12.39 -7.51
N VAL A 109 6.95 11.40 -6.86
CA VAL A 109 5.49 11.42 -6.62
C VAL A 109 5.21 12.28 -5.39
N VAL A 110 4.32 13.25 -5.55
CA VAL A 110 3.94 14.23 -4.52
C VAL A 110 2.71 13.77 -3.77
N ARG A 111 1.72 13.22 -4.49
CA ARG A 111 0.47 12.72 -3.90
C ARG A 111 -0.09 11.58 -4.72
N THR A 112 -0.67 10.62 -4.03
CA THR A 112 -1.54 9.61 -4.61
C THR A 112 -2.94 9.72 -3.99
N THR A 113 -3.96 9.43 -4.77
CA THR A 113 -5.36 9.43 -4.33
C THR A 113 -6.09 8.24 -4.94
N ALA A 114 -6.55 7.31 -4.10
CA ALA A 114 -7.44 6.24 -4.53
C ALA A 114 -8.85 6.74 -4.90
N GLY A 115 -9.47 6.13 -5.93
CA GLY A 115 -10.82 6.45 -6.37
C GLY A 115 -11.34 5.53 -7.47
N TYR A 116 -12.38 5.97 -8.18
CA TYR A 116 -13.01 5.22 -9.27
C TYR A 116 -13.03 6.05 -10.55
N ALA A 117 -12.69 5.44 -11.68
CA ALA A 117 -12.69 6.14 -12.96
C ALA A 117 -13.06 5.23 -14.13
N GLY A 118 -13.48 5.86 -15.24
CA GLY A 118 -13.63 5.19 -16.53
C GLY A 118 -14.97 4.47 -16.74
N GLY A 119 -15.95 4.68 -15.85
CA GLY A 119 -17.35 4.32 -16.00
C GLY A 119 -18.27 5.55 -16.19
N SER A 120 -19.57 5.29 -16.26
CA SER A 120 -20.65 6.22 -16.57
C SER A 120 -21.51 6.61 -15.36
N LYS A 121 -21.47 5.83 -14.27
CA LYS A 121 -22.22 6.13 -13.05
C LYS A 121 -21.75 7.45 -12.41
N LEU A 122 -22.69 8.35 -12.09
CA LEU A 122 -22.40 9.57 -11.33
C LEU A 122 -22.16 9.24 -9.85
N ASN A 123 -21.15 9.85 -9.24
CA ASN A 123 -20.78 9.68 -7.83
C ASN A 123 -20.68 8.20 -7.39
N PRO A 124 -19.76 7.41 -7.98
CA PRO A 124 -19.56 6.02 -7.59
C PRO A 124 -19.11 5.90 -6.13
N GLU A 125 -19.64 4.91 -5.44
CA GLU A 125 -19.28 4.57 -4.06
C GLU A 125 -18.72 3.14 -4.01
N TYR A 126 -17.98 2.80 -2.95
CA TYR A 126 -17.28 1.52 -2.85
C TYR A 126 -18.20 0.30 -3.04
N ARG A 127 -19.42 0.35 -2.48
CA ARG A 127 -20.41 -0.74 -2.61
C ARG A 127 -21.19 -0.70 -3.92
N SER A 128 -21.08 0.39 -4.69
CA SER A 128 -21.87 0.60 -5.90
C SER A 128 -21.09 1.47 -6.90
N LEU A 129 -20.09 0.86 -7.51
CA LEU A 129 -19.15 1.51 -8.43
C LEU A 129 -19.59 1.46 -9.91
N GLY A 130 -20.51 0.56 -10.27
CA GLY A 130 -20.99 0.43 -11.66
C GLY A 130 -19.92 -0.13 -12.62
N ASP A 131 -19.66 0.59 -13.71
CA ASP A 131 -18.68 0.28 -14.76
C ASP A 131 -17.32 0.99 -14.57
N HIS A 132 -17.16 1.68 -13.44
CA HIS A 132 -15.87 2.27 -13.06
C HIS A 132 -14.85 1.21 -12.65
N ALA A 133 -13.58 1.51 -12.86
CA ALA A 133 -12.46 0.71 -12.34
C ALA A 133 -11.87 1.39 -11.11
N GLU A 134 -11.41 0.58 -10.14
CA GLU A 134 -10.55 1.06 -9.07
C GLU A 134 -9.30 1.69 -9.68
N SER A 135 -9.02 2.93 -9.29
CA SER A 135 -8.01 3.76 -9.92
C SER A 135 -7.23 4.54 -8.88
N VAL A 136 -5.98 4.85 -9.18
CA VAL A 136 -5.13 5.78 -8.42
C VAL A 136 -4.80 6.99 -9.28
N GLN A 137 -5.08 8.18 -8.76
CA GLN A 137 -4.57 9.43 -9.30
C GLN A 137 -3.20 9.70 -8.69
N ILE A 138 -2.22 10.02 -9.53
CA ILE A 138 -0.84 10.28 -9.15
C ILE A 138 -0.48 11.70 -9.60
N GLU A 139 -0.13 12.54 -8.64
CA GLU A 139 0.45 13.86 -8.85
C GLU A 139 1.97 13.76 -8.68
N TYR A 140 2.72 14.15 -9.70
CA TYR A 140 4.18 13.97 -9.73
C TYR A 140 4.91 15.20 -10.30
N ASP A 141 6.15 15.40 -9.87
CA ASP A 141 7.06 16.38 -10.45
C ASP A 141 7.77 15.78 -11.68
N PRO A 142 7.47 16.25 -12.91
CA PRO A 142 8.05 15.70 -14.12
C PRO A 142 9.58 15.89 -14.24
N ARG A 143 10.17 16.73 -13.38
CA ARG A 143 11.63 16.91 -13.30
C ARG A 143 12.30 15.81 -12.48
N SER A 144 11.57 15.16 -11.59
CA SER A 144 12.07 14.10 -10.72
C SER A 144 11.73 12.70 -11.26
N ILE A 145 10.50 12.53 -11.77
CA ILE A 145 10.04 11.27 -12.34
C ILE A 145 9.30 11.52 -13.65
N SER A 146 9.68 10.79 -14.69
CA SER A 146 9.03 10.88 -16.00
C SER A 146 7.77 10.03 -16.05
N PHE A 147 6.84 10.43 -16.91
CA PHE A 147 5.66 9.62 -17.23
C PHE A 147 6.03 8.21 -17.73
N ARG A 148 7.16 8.07 -18.44
CA ARG A 148 7.64 6.78 -18.93
C ARG A 148 8.04 5.86 -17.78
N GLN A 149 8.69 6.37 -16.75
CA GLN A 149 9.02 5.60 -15.54
C GLN A 149 7.75 5.18 -14.78
N LEU A 150 6.76 6.07 -14.68
CA LEU A 150 5.45 5.72 -14.12
C LEU A 150 4.76 4.60 -14.92
N LEU A 151 4.87 4.62 -16.25
CA LEU A 151 4.36 3.54 -17.11
C LEU A 151 5.14 2.23 -16.94
N GLU A 152 6.45 2.30 -16.73
CA GLU A 152 7.26 1.10 -16.46
C GLU A 152 6.86 0.45 -15.14
N VAL A 153 6.67 1.24 -14.08
CA VAL A 153 6.12 0.75 -12.81
C VAL A 153 4.72 0.18 -13.02
N PHE A 154 3.87 0.86 -13.79
CA PHE A 154 2.55 0.35 -14.15
C PHE A 154 2.65 -1.05 -14.75
N TRP A 155 3.38 -1.26 -15.85
CA TRP A 155 3.46 -2.56 -16.52
C TRP A 155 4.15 -3.66 -15.71
N THR A 156 5.07 -3.31 -14.82
CA THR A 156 5.76 -4.30 -13.96
C THR A 156 4.94 -4.69 -12.72
N SER A 157 3.91 -3.92 -12.36
CA SER A 157 3.17 -4.11 -11.10
C SER A 157 1.85 -4.89 -11.25
N HIS A 158 1.46 -5.30 -12.45
CA HIS A 158 0.22 -6.05 -12.69
C HIS A 158 0.39 -7.07 -13.83
N ASP A 159 -0.45 -8.10 -13.86
CA ASP A 159 -0.51 -9.05 -14.98
C ASP A 159 -1.51 -8.52 -16.02
N SER A 160 -1.00 -7.94 -17.11
CA SER A 160 -1.82 -7.33 -18.18
C SER A 160 -2.68 -8.33 -18.95
N ARG A 161 -2.48 -9.65 -18.75
CA ARG A 161 -3.30 -10.71 -19.34
C ARG A 161 -4.58 -10.97 -18.54
N GLN A 162 -4.69 -10.42 -17.33
CA GLN A 162 -5.87 -10.58 -16.48
C GLN A 162 -6.85 -9.42 -16.73
N VAL A 163 -7.84 -9.68 -17.59
CA VAL A 163 -8.78 -8.66 -18.09
C VAL A 163 -9.88 -8.32 -17.07
N PHE A 164 -10.24 -9.27 -16.20
CA PHE A 164 -11.32 -9.15 -15.20
C PHE A 164 -10.85 -9.42 -13.77
N GLY A 165 -9.59 -9.13 -13.47
CA GLY A 165 -9.02 -9.37 -12.15
C GLY A 165 -7.53 -9.04 -12.08
N GLN A 166 -6.97 -8.99 -10.88
CA GLN A 166 -5.54 -8.90 -10.63
C GLN A 166 -5.16 -9.77 -9.42
N GLY A 167 -4.51 -10.89 -9.68
CA GLY A 167 -4.17 -11.87 -8.63
C GLY A 167 -5.42 -12.52 -8.02
N PRO A 168 -5.62 -12.48 -6.70
CA PRO A 168 -6.82 -13.04 -6.06
C PRO A 168 -8.07 -12.17 -6.25
N ASP A 169 -7.92 -10.92 -6.70
CA ASP A 169 -9.03 -9.97 -6.85
C ASP A 169 -9.72 -10.18 -8.20
N VAL A 170 -10.99 -10.64 -8.18
CA VAL A 170 -11.78 -10.94 -9.37
C VAL A 170 -12.97 -9.99 -9.49
N GLY A 171 -13.14 -9.36 -10.65
CA GLY A 171 -14.20 -8.40 -10.93
C GLY A 171 -13.82 -7.34 -11.97
N ASN A 172 -14.82 -6.81 -12.68
CA ASN A 172 -14.63 -5.79 -13.73
C ASN A 172 -14.01 -4.48 -13.20
N GLN A 173 -14.16 -4.22 -11.89
CA GLN A 173 -13.55 -3.09 -11.20
C GLN A 173 -12.01 -3.16 -11.15
N TYR A 174 -11.41 -4.33 -11.34
CA TYR A 174 -9.95 -4.53 -11.27
C TYR A 174 -9.26 -4.47 -12.63
N ARG A 175 -9.98 -4.10 -13.69
CA ARG A 175 -9.43 -4.03 -15.05
C ARG A 175 -8.36 -2.96 -15.19
N VAL A 176 -7.45 -3.21 -16.13
CA VAL A 176 -6.33 -2.34 -16.43
C VAL A 176 -6.78 -1.17 -17.33
N LYS A 177 -6.50 0.07 -16.94
CA LYS A 177 -6.80 1.27 -17.76
C LYS A 177 -5.81 2.40 -17.51
N LYS A 178 -5.52 3.16 -18.57
CA LYS A 178 -4.70 4.38 -18.55
C LYS A 178 -5.58 5.61 -18.75
N GLY A 179 -5.36 6.65 -17.94
CA GLY A 179 -5.94 7.98 -18.16
C GLY A 179 -4.91 9.08 -17.90
N SER A 180 -4.83 10.08 -18.75
CA SER A 180 -4.02 11.29 -18.51
C SER A 180 -4.92 12.50 -18.64
N LYS A 181 -5.03 13.32 -17.58
CA LYS A 181 -5.56 14.68 -17.71
C LYS A 181 -4.37 15.60 -18.00
N GLN A 182 -4.13 15.88 -19.29
CA GLN A 182 -3.33 17.04 -19.67
C GLN A 182 -4.15 18.28 -19.28
N GLY A 183 -3.54 19.22 -18.55
CA GLY A 183 -4.23 20.37 -17.95
C GLY A 183 -5.22 21.05 -18.88
N GLN A 184 -6.42 21.33 -18.37
CA GLN A 184 -7.32 22.29 -18.97
C GLN A 184 -6.63 23.66 -18.91
N ARG A 185 -6.48 24.28 -20.08
CA ARG A 185 -6.24 25.71 -20.23
C ARG A 185 -7.49 26.48 -19.82
#